data_AF-A0AAU6WQ33-F1
#
_entry.id   AF-A0AAU6WQ33-F1
#
_cell.length_a   1.000
_cell.length_b   1.000
_cell.length_c   1.000
_cell.angle_alpha   90.00
_cell.angle_beta   90.00
_cell.angle_gamma   90.00
#
_symmetry.space_group_name_H-M   'P 1'
#
loop_
_entity.id
_entity.type
_entity.pdbx_description
1 polymer ?
#
loop_
_entity_poly.entity_id
_entity_poly.type
_entity_poly.pdbx_seq_one_letter_code
_entity_poly.pdbx_strand_id
1 'polypeptide(L)'
;MPVKHPLPSKKHRFFFPALFPARRMHCPVISRYFPYRSFSQLKGYAARHAAADTLRMQLSREVQQQEAGLQKKYRELLDSYKPVQNESQEALYARMNHTDQEKFKLLQEERKLQETRIKSFSSQLDALYAKDLKPYTVEVAAALQQYAGKNKIDMVWYLEDITKALPYYSKEKDITAAIAEMVNRAMLKKE
;
A
#
# COMPACT_ATOMS: atom_id res chain seq x y z
N MET A 1 -19.01 61.36 -1.60
CA MET A 1 -18.37 60.79 -0.38
C MET A 1 -17.42 59.68 -0.84
N PRO A 2 -16.10 59.81 -0.66
CA PRO A 2 -15.14 58.81 -1.16
C PRO A 2 -15.04 57.61 -0.20
N VAL A 3 -15.19 56.41 -0.76
CA VAL A 3 -15.12 55.12 -0.07
C VAL A 3 -13.64 54.76 0.15
N LYS A 4 -13.25 54.58 1.43
CA LYS A 4 -11.90 54.16 1.83
C LYS A 4 -11.69 52.68 1.52
N HIS A 5 -10.67 52.35 0.73
CA HIS A 5 -10.16 50.98 0.58
C HIS A 5 -9.35 50.55 1.83
N PRO A 6 -9.50 49.30 2.31
CA PRO A 6 -8.65 48.76 3.37
C PRO A 6 -7.35 48.16 2.81
N LEU A 7 -6.24 48.44 3.51
CA LEU A 7 -4.89 47.93 3.24
C LEU A 7 -4.74 46.44 3.61
N PRO A 8 -3.87 45.68 2.91
CA PRO A 8 -3.62 44.27 3.24
C PRO A 8 -2.70 44.10 4.47
N SER A 9 -3.13 43.18 5.33
CA SER A 9 -2.49 42.69 6.55
C SER A 9 -1.12 42.05 6.29
N LYS A 10 -0.09 42.54 7.01
CA LYS A 10 1.26 41.94 7.08
C LYS A 10 1.19 40.63 7.87
N LYS A 11 1.35 39.48 7.20
CA LYS A 11 1.62 38.21 7.88
C LYS A 11 3.11 38.06 8.19
N HIS A 12 3.40 37.89 9.48
CA HIS A 12 4.72 37.59 10.03
C HIS A 12 5.32 36.33 9.40
N ARG A 13 6.54 36.45 8.86
CA ARG A 13 7.41 35.32 8.59
C ARG A 13 8.04 34.89 9.92
N PHE A 14 7.66 33.70 10.40
CA PHE A 14 8.40 33.03 11.46
C PHE A 14 9.67 32.42 10.86
N PHE A 15 10.81 32.93 11.31
CA PHE A 15 12.15 32.44 11.03
C PHE A 15 12.53 31.56 12.23
N PHE A 16 12.61 30.24 12.05
CA PHE A 16 13.22 29.35 13.04
C PHE A 16 14.64 29.02 12.60
N PRO A 17 15.68 29.37 13.37
CA PRO A 17 17.04 28.96 13.08
C PRO A 17 17.23 27.48 13.43
N ALA A 18 17.97 26.80 12.56
CA ALA A 18 18.37 25.41 12.69
C ALA A 18 19.20 25.16 13.96
N LEU A 19 18.88 24.09 14.69
CA LEU A 19 19.77 23.46 15.66
C LEU A 19 19.34 22.00 15.87
N PHE A 20 19.74 21.14 14.93
CA PHE A 20 19.90 19.72 15.23
C PHE A 20 21.25 19.26 14.66
N PRO A 21 22.14 18.70 15.51
CA PRO A 21 23.41 18.17 15.05
C PRO A 21 23.16 16.97 14.14
N ALA A 22 23.80 16.99 12.96
CA ALA A 22 23.84 15.88 12.04
C ALA A 22 24.55 14.68 12.68
N ARG A 23 23.80 13.82 13.35
CA ARG A 23 24.21 12.43 13.56
C ARG A 23 24.09 11.73 12.20
N ARG A 24 25.23 11.47 11.56
CA ARG A 24 25.34 10.54 10.43
C ARG A 24 24.89 9.15 10.92
N MET A 25 23.61 8.85 10.73
CA MET A 25 23.14 7.47 10.78
C MET A 25 23.54 6.81 9.46
N HIS A 26 24.65 6.06 9.52
CA HIS A 26 24.92 4.98 8.58
C HIS A 26 23.84 3.92 8.75
N CYS A 27 22.80 4.01 7.90
CA CYS A 27 21.97 2.93 7.38
C CYS A 27 20.85 3.61 6.59
N PRO A 28 20.94 3.75 5.25
CA PRO A 28 19.75 4.08 4.51
C PRO A 28 18.91 2.81 4.43
N VAL A 29 17.84 2.83 5.22
CA VAL A 29 16.55 2.22 4.94
C VAL A 29 16.42 1.92 3.45
N ILE A 30 16.37 0.63 3.11
CA ILE A 30 15.92 0.15 1.80
C ILE A 30 14.52 0.72 1.61
N SER A 31 14.43 1.76 0.78
CA SER A 31 13.17 2.39 0.38
C SER A 31 12.21 1.31 -0.09
N ARG A 32 10.98 1.32 0.44
CA ARG A 32 9.91 0.33 0.17
C ARG A 32 9.35 0.38 -1.27
N TYR A 33 10.07 1.01 -2.19
CA TYR A 33 9.73 1.11 -3.59
C TYR A 33 10.96 0.74 -4.41
N PHE A 34 11.18 -0.55 -4.61
CA PHE A 34 12.06 -0.97 -5.69
C PHE A 34 11.30 -0.78 -7.02
N PRO A 35 11.94 -0.22 -8.05
CA PRO A 35 11.26 0.11 -9.29
C PRO A 35 10.87 -1.11 -10.13
N TYR A 36 9.73 -1.00 -10.80
CA TYR A 36 9.10 -2.02 -11.64
C TYR A 36 9.99 -2.52 -12.80
N ARG A 37 10.91 -1.69 -13.33
CA ARG A 37 11.70 -2.06 -14.51
C ARG A 37 12.69 -3.19 -14.24
N SER A 38 13.41 -3.16 -13.13
CA SER A 38 14.42 -4.19 -12.82
C SER A 38 13.76 -5.55 -12.56
N PHE A 39 12.58 -5.56 -11.94
CA PHE A 39 11.82 -6.77 -11.68
C PHE A 39 11.23 -7.41 -12.93
N SER A 40 10.90 -6.62 -13.96
CA SER A 40 10.36 -7.16 -15.23
C SER A 40 11.36 -8.07 -15.96
N GLN A 41 12.66 -7.93 -15.68
CA GLN A 41 13.74 -8.74 -16.28
C GLN A 41 14.06 -10.00 -15.46
N LEU A 42 13.44 -10.17 -14.29
CA LEU A 42 13.64 -11.34 -13.45
C LEU A 42 12.76 -12.51 -13.90
N LYS A 43 13.37 -13.66 -14.12
CA LYS A 43 12.69 -14.88 -14.53
C LYS A 43 11.72 -15.33 -13.43
N GLY A 44 10.48 -15.60 -13.83
CA GLY A 44 9.41 -16.05 -12.93
C GLY A 44 8.80 -14.97 -12.04
N TYR A 45 9.43 -13.80 -11.87
CA TYR A 45 8.89 -12.72 -11.05
C TYR A 45 7.55 -12.21 -11.58
N ALA A 46 7.46 -11.92 -12.88
CA ALA A 46 6.24 -11.38 -13.49
C ALA A 46 5.04 -12.34 -13.31
N ALA A 47 5.26 -13.64 -13.44
CA ALA A 47 4.22 -14.65 -13.23
C ALA A 47 3.77 -14.72 -11.76
N ARG A 48 4.73 -14.71 -10.81
CA ARG A 48 4.43 -14.72 -9.37
C ARG A 48 3.74 -13.44 -8.92
N HIS A 49 4.15 -12.29 -9.45
CA HIS A 49 3.52 -11.00 -9.20
C HIS A 49 2.09 -10.96 -9.76
N ALA A 50 1.90 -11.43 -11.00
CA ALA A 50 0.56 -11.53 -11.59
C ALA A 50 -0.35 -12.46 -10.78
N ALA A 51 0.17 -13.60 -10.29
CA ALA A 51 -0.59 -14.48 -9.41
C ALA A 51 -1.03 -13.78 -8.12
N ALA A 52 -0.13 -13.04 -7.45
CA ALA A 52 -0.47 -12.25 -6.27
C ALA A 52 -1.51 -11.16 -6.56
N ASP A 53 -1.40 -10.46 -7.70
CA ASP A 53 -2.36 -9.45 -8.12
C ASP A 53 -3.73 -10.05 -8.45
N THR A 54 -3.77 -11.21 -9.13
CA THR A 54 -5.05 -11.89 -9.41
C THR A 54 -5.76 -12.30 -8.13
N LEU A 55 -5.03 -12.85 -7.15
CA LEU A 55 -5.58 -13.19 -5.85
C LEU A 55 -6.09 -11.93 -5.13
N ARG A 56 -5.30 -10.86 -5.11
CA ARG A 56 -5.71 -9.57 -4.52
C ARG A 56 -6.99 -9.03 -5.15
N MET A 57 -7.11 -9.08 -6.48
CA MET A 57 -8.31 -8.63 -7.20
C MET A 57 -9.52 -9.50 -6.89
N GLN A 58 -9.36 -10.83 -6.85
CA GLN A 58 -10.43 -11.75 -6.50
C GLN A 58 -10.95 -11.47 -5.08
N LEU A 59 -10.04 -11.40 -4.10
CA LEU A 59 -10.38 -11.11 -2.71
C LEU A 59 -11.04 -9.74 -2.55
N SER A 60 -10.54 -8.71 -3.25
CA SER A 60 -11.17 -7.38 -3.23
C SER A 60 -12.60 -7.40 -3.77
N ARG A 61 -12.87 -8.18 -4.83
CA ARG A 61 -14.22 -8.31 -5.39
C ARG A 61 -15.14 -9.05 -4.44
N GLU A 62 -14.67 -10.13 -3.83
CA GLU A 62 -15.45 -10.90 -2.83
C GLU A 62 -15.84 -10.03 -1.63
N VAL A 63 -14.90 -9.24 -1.10
CA VAL A 63 -15.18 -8.32 0.01
C VAL A 63 -16.23 -7.29 -0.40
N GLN A 64 -16.08 -6.66 -1.56
CA GLN A 64 -17.05 -5.67 -2.05
C GLN A 64 -18.45 -6.26 -2.25
N GLN A 65 -18.54 -7.48 -2.80
CA GLN A 65 -19.83 -8.16 -2.98
C GLN A 65 -20.49 -8.49 -1.64
N GLN A 66 -19.72 -8.96 -0.65
CA GLN A 66 -20.22 -9.25 0.68
C GLN A 66 -20.65 -7.98 1.43
N GLU A 67 -19.88 -6.89 1.33
CA GLU A 67 -20.24 -5.60 1.91
C GLU A 67 -21.53 -5.04 1.29
N ALA A 68 -21.66 -5.09 -0.04
CA ALA A 68 -22.87 -4.66 -0.74
C ALA A 68 -24.09 -5.51 -0.33
N GLY A 69 -23.90 -6.83 -0.19
CA GLY A 69 -24.93 -7.75 0.29
C GLY A 69 -25.38 -7.42 1.72
N LEU A 70 -24.44 -7.22 2.64
CA LEU A 70 -24.74 -6.84 4.01
C LEU A 70 -25.42 -5.47 4.09
N GLN A 71 -24.93 -4.47 3.36
CA GLN A 71 -25.58 -3.16 3.30
C GLN A 71 -27.01 -3.25 2.79
N LYS A 72 -27.28 -4.11 1.80
CA LYS A 72 -28.64 -4.34 1.31
C LYS A 72 -29.53 -4.95 2.40
N LYS A 73 -29.07 -6.00 3.09
CA LYS A 73 -29.81 -6.60 4.22
C LYS A 73 -30.09 -5.59 5.34
N TYR A 74 -29.11 -4.73 5.66
CA TYR A 74 -29.30 -3.66 6.63
C TYR A 74 -30.36 -2.66 6.16
N ARG A 75 -30.32 -2.22 4.90
CA ARG A 75 -31.33 -1.29 4.37
C ARG A 75 -32.73 -1.90 4.39
N GLU A 76 -32.89 -3.13 3.92
CA GLU A 76 -34.18 -3.84 3.93
C GLU A 76 -34.77 -3.93 5.34
N LEU A 77 -33.93 -4.21 6.34
CA LEU A 77 -34.36 -4.26 7.73
C LEU A 77 -34.73 -2.87 8.28
N LEU A 78 -33.96 -1.83 7.93
CA LEU A 78 -34.12 -0.48 8.45
C LEU A 78 -35.20 0.35 7.74
N ASP A 79 -35.53 0.04 6.49
CA ASP A 79 -36.54 0.76 5.69
C ASP A 79 -37.92 0.73 6.37
N SER A 80 -38.22 -0.35 7.10
CA SER A 80 -39.46 -0.50 7.86
C SER A 80 -39.55 0.44 9.07
N TYR A 81 -38.42 0.89 9.60
CA TYR A 81 -38.33 1.70 10.82
C TYR A 81 -38.06 3.19 10.57
N LYS A 82 -37.76 3.58 9.33
CA LYS A 82 -37.51 4.98 8.90
C LYS A 82 -36.63 5.74 9.91
N PRO A 83 -35.36 5.33 10.06
CA PRO A 83 -34.46 5.90 11.07
C PRO A 83 -34.34 7.42 10.91
N VAL A 84 -34.45 8.14 12.03
CA VAL A 84 -34.30 9.60 12.05
C VAL A 84 -32.81 9.94 11.97
N GLN A 85 -32.44 11.02 11.28
CA GLN A 85 -31.04 11.46 11.24
C GLN A 85 -30.55 11.76 12.67
N ASN A 86 -29.38 11.19 13.03
CA ASN A 86 -28.73 11.27 14.35
C ASN A 86 -29.33 10.41 15.47
N GLU A 87 -30.17 9.44 15.14
CA GLU A 87 -30.63 8.46 16.11
C GLU A 87 -29.54 7.46 16.50
N SER A 88 -29.43 7.15 17.81
CA SER A 88 -28.50 6.14 18.29
C SER A 88 -28.97 4.73 17.90
N GLN A 89 -28.02 3.81 17.68
CA GLN A 89 -28.34 2.42 17.33
C GLN A 89 -29.19 1.72 18.41
N GLU A 90 -29.00 2.10 19.68
CA GLU A 90 -29.76 1.57 20.82
C GLU A 90 -31.23 2.01 20.80
N ALA A 91 -31.49 3.28 20.46
CA ALA A 91 -32.85 3.81 20.32
C ALA A 91 -33.59 3.20 19.12
N LEU A 92 -32.86 2.92 18.04
CA LEU A 92 -33.40 2.19 16.89
C LEU A 92 -33.75 0.75 17.28
N TYR A 93 -32.85 0.05 17.98
CA TYR A 93 -33.05 -1.33 18.44
C TYR A 93 -34.26 -1.47 19.38
N ALA A 94 -34.46 -0.51 20.29
CA ALA A 94 -35.59 -0.52 21.24
C ALA A 94 -36.98 -0.45 20.57
N ARG A 95 -37.05 0.09 19.34
CA ARG A 95 -38.30 0.18 18.56
C ARG A 95 -38.53 -1.01 17.63
N MET A 96 -37.54 -1.88 17.48
CA MET A 96 -37.66 -3.07 16.63
C MET A 96 -38.48 -4.15 17.32
N ASN A 97 -39.19 -4.95 16.51
CA ASN A 97 -39.85 -6.16 17.01
C ASN A 97 -38.81 -7.20 17.40
N HIS A 98 -39.15 -8.12 18.31
CA HIS A 98 -38.21 -9.15 18.79
C HIS A 98 -37.55 -9.95 17.65
N THR A 99 -38.32 -10.34 16.63
CA THR A 99 -37.80 -11.04 15.45
C THR A 99 -36.79 -10.20 14.65
N ASP A 100 -37.02 -8.89 14.55
CA ASP A 100 -36.14 -7.98 13.80
C ASP A 100 -34.91 -7.57 14.62
N GLN A 101 -35.02 -7.55 15.95
CA GLN A 101 -33.89 -7.46 16.87
C GLN A 101 -32.93 -8.65 16.72
N GLU A 102 -33.47 -9.88 16.65
CA GLU A 102 -32.67 -11.09 16.40
C GLU A 102 -31.98 -11.02 15.03
N LYS A 103 -32.69 -10.63 13.97
CA LYS A 103 -32.08 -10.41 12.64
C LYS A 103 -30.98 -9.36 12.69
N PHE A 104 -31.20 -8.24 13.37
CA PHE A 104 -30.20 -7.19 13.51
C PHE A 104 -28.93 -7.69 14.21
N LYS A 105 -29.09 -8.48 15.28
CA LYS A 105 -27.97 -9.12 15.98
C LYS A 105 -27.21 -10.09 15.07
N LEU A 106 -27.92 -10.92 14.32
CA LEU A 106 -27.31 -11.83 13.34
C LEU A 106 -26.53 -11.06 12.28
N LEU A 107 -27.05 -9.94 11.76
CA LEU A 107 -26.31 -9.09 10.81
C LEU A 107 -25.03 -8.49 11.42
N GLN A 108 -25.05 -8.11 12.70
CA GLN A 108 -23.84 -7.65 13.39
C GLN A 108 -22.81 -8.78 13.55
N GLU A 109 -23.24 -9.99 13.85
CA GLU A 109 -22.37 -11.16 13.92
C GLU A 109 -21.78 -11.51 12.55
N GLU A 110 -22.59 -11.49 11.48
CA GLU A 110 -22.14 -11.64 10.09
C GLU A 110 -21.07 -10.59 9.73
N ARG A 111 -21.27 -9.33 10.12
CA ARG A 111 -20.28 -8.25 9.91
C ARG A 111 -18.96 -8.53 10.64
N LYS A 112 -18.99 -8.93 11.90
CA LYS A 112 -17.78 -9.30 12.67
C LYS A 112 -17.04 -10.48 12.03
N LEU A 113 -17.79 -11.46 11.53
CA LEU A 113 -17.23 -12.60 10.82
C LEU A 113 -16.57 -12.16 9.51
N GLN A 114 -17.18 -11.22 8.78
CA GLN A 114 -16.60 -10.64 7.58
C GLN A 114 -15.30 -9.88 7.88
N GLU A 115 -15.25 -9.08 8.94
CA GLU A 115 -14.01 -8.39 9.37
C GLU A 115 -12.88 -9.37 9.68
N THR A 116 -13.21 -10.50 10.32
CA THR A 116 -12.25 -11.58 10.58
C THR A 116 -11.74 -12.20 9.26
N ARG A 117 -12.63 -12.41 8.29
CA ARG A 117 -12.25 -12.90 6.95
C ARG A 117 -11.33 -11.92 6.22
N ILE A 118 -11.63 -10.61 6.26
CA ILE A 118 -10.77 -9.57 5.66
C ILE A 118 -9.36 -9.60 6.27
N LYS A 119 -9.25 -9.73 7.60
CA LYS A 119 -7.95 -9.87 8.28
C LYS A 119 -7.22 -11.14 7.84
N SER A 120 -7.94 -12.26 7.74
CA SER A 120 -7.37 -13.52 7.24
C SER A 120 -6.84 -13.38 5.81
N PHE A 121 -7.60 -12.73 4.92
CA PHE A 121 -7.18 -12.45 3.55
C PHE A 121 -5.93 -11.58 3.46
N SER A 122 -5.85 -10.53 4.28
CA SER A 122 -4.62 -9.73 4.38
C SER A 122 -3.43 -10.61 4.77
N SER A 123 -3.60 -11.46 5.78
CA SER A 123 -2.51 -12.34 6.23
C SER A 123 -2.07 -13.37 5.17
N GLN A 124 -3.01 -13.88 4.37
CA GLN A 124 -2.70 -14.79 3.26
C GLN A 124 -1.94 -14.08 2.15
N LEU A 125 -2.35 -12.87 1.78
CA LEU A 125 -1.62 -12.05 0.82
C LEU A 125 -0.22 -11.74 1.35
N ASP A 126 -0.09 -11.29 2.59
CA ASP A 126 1.22 -10.99 3.20
C ASP A 126 2.14 -12.22 3.21
N ALA A 127 1.60 -13.39 3.52
CA ALA A 127 2.34 -14.65 3.47
C ALA A 127 2.79 -14.99 2.03
N LEU A 128 1.92 -14.81 1.03
CA LEU A 128 2.25 -15.00 -0.38
C LEU A 128 3.35 -14.03 -0.84
N TYR A 129 3.22 -12.74 -0.52
CA TYR A 129 4.24 -11.73 -0.81
C TYR A 129 5.58 -12.08 -0.13
N ALA A 130 5.54 -12.48 1.14
CA ALA A 130 6.72 -12.85 1.90
C ALA A 130 7.41 -14.12 1.37
N LYS A 131 6.64 -15.08 0.86
CA LYS A 131 7.17 -16.34 0.33
C LYS A 131 7.69 -16.18 -1.09
N ASP A 132 6.91 -15.54 -1.96
CA ASP A 132 7.14 -15.64 -3.40
C ASP A 132 7.86 -14.41 -3.98
N LEU A 133 7.68 -13.23 -3.39
CA LEU A 133 8.20 -11.97 -3.93
C LEU A 133 9.35 -11.39 -3.10
N LYS A 134 9.29 -11.50 -1.77
CA LYS A 134 10.36 -11.04 -0.87
C LYS A 134 11.74 -11.67 -1.16
N PRO A 135 11.87 -12.94 -1.57
CA PRO A 135 13.18 -13.48 -1.93
C PRO A 135 13.83 -12.70 -3.08
N TYR A 136 13.06 -12.29 -4.09
CA TYR A 136 13.60 -11.49 -5.20
C TYR A 136 14.10 -10.13 -4.73
N THR A 137 13.38 -9.45 -3.84
CA THR A 137 13.80 -8.13 -3.34
C THR A 137 15.09 -8.22 -2.52
N VAL A 138 15.24 -9.28 -1.71
CA VAL A 138 16.47 -9.57 -0.95
C VAL A 138 17.63 -9.88 -1.89
N GLU A 139 17.43 -10.72 -2.91
CA GLU A 139 18.48 -11.06 -3.87
C GLU A 139 18.90 -9.86 -4.71
N VAL A 140 17.97 -8.99 -5.12
CA VAL A 140 18.31 -7.76 -5.84
C VAL A 140 19.16 -6.84 -4.97
N ALA A 141 18.82 -6.67 -3.69
CA ALA A 141 19.63 -5.86 -2.77
C ALA A 141 21.05 -6.46 -2.60
N ALA A 142 21.16 -7.78 -2.47
CA ALA A 142 22.44 -8.46 -2.36
C ALA A 142 23.29 -8.31 -3.65
N ALA A 143 22.66 -8.47 -4.82
CA ALA A 143 23.29 -8.31 -6.12
C ALA A 143 23.78 -6.88 -6.34
N LEU A 144 22.98 -5.87 -5.96
CA LEU A 144 23.36 -4.46 -6.03
C LEU A 144 24.57 -4.18 -5.15
N GLN A 145 24.57 -4.64 -3.89
CA GLN A 145 25.69 -4.46 -2.99
C GLN A 145 26.97 -5.13 -3.52
N GLN A 146 26.84 -6.35 -4.05
CA GLN A 146 27.97 -7.07 -4.63
C GLN A 146 28.52 -6.36 -5.88
N TYR A 147 27.66 -5.90 -6.77
CA TYR A 147 28.06 -5.19 -7.99
C TYR A 147 28.70 -3.85 -7.66
N ALA A 148 28.09 -3.06 -6.76
CA ALA A 148 28.59 -1.76 -6.35
C ALA A 148 29.96 -1.89 -5.65
N GLY A 149 30.12 -2.86 -4.75
CA GLY A 149 31.38 -3.13 -4.07
C GLY A 149 32.51 -3.52 -5.03
N LYS A 150 32.23 -4.37 -6.02
CA LYS A 150 33.23 -4.79 -7.03
C LYS A 150 33.66 -3.63 -7.93
N ASN A 151 32.73 -2.77 -8.32
CA ASN A 151 32.97 -1.68 -9.26
C ASN A 151 33.28 -0.33 -8.59
N LYS A 152 33.40 -0.30 -7.26
CA LYS A 152 33.63 0.92 -6.46
C LYS A 152 32.59 2.02 -6.76
N ILE A 153 31.33 1.62 -6.84
CA ILE A 153 30.21 2.54 -7.06
C ILE A 153 29.71 2.99 -5.69
N ASP A 154 29.82 4.29 -5.40
CA ASP A 154 29.41 4.85 -4.11
C ASP A 154 27.89 4.96 -3.97
N MET A 155 27.17 5.14 -5.09
CA MET A 155 25.73 5.38 -5.09
C MET A 155 25.05 4.80 -6.32
N VAL A 156 23.92 4.12 -6.09
CA VAL A 156 23.02 3.62 -7.12
C VAL A 156 21.71 4.38 -7.00
N TRP A 157 21.23 4.90 -8.13
CA TRP A 157 19.95 5.60 -8.21
C TRP A 157 18.92 4.77 -8.94
N TYR A 158 17.68 4.85 -8.50
CA TYR A 158 16.54 4.34 -9.26
C TYR A 158 16.12 5.39 -10.28
N LEU A 159 16.10 4.98 -11.55
CA LEU A 159 15.85 5.90 -12.66
C LEU A 159 14.47 6.56 -12.52
N GLU A 160 13.47 5.80 -12.09
CA GLU A 160 12.08 6.23 -11.89
C GLU A 160 11.98 7.44 -10.94
N ASP A 161 12.76 7.45 -9.86
CA ASP A 161 12.73 8.49 -8.84
C ASP A 161 13.40 9.78 -9.32
N ILE A 162 14.37 9.67 -10.23
CA ILE A 162 15.19 10.79 -10.69
C ILE A 162 14.84 11.28 -12.09
N THR A 163 13.98 10.56 -12.83
CA THR A 163 13.61 10.88 -14.23
C THR A 163 13.15 12.32 -14.43
N LYS A 164 12.44 12.90 -13.45
CA LYS A 164 11.99 14.31 -13.52
C LYS A 164 13.13 15.32 -13.40
N ALA A 165 14.25 14.93 -12.78
CA ALA A 165 15.41 15.78 -12.53
C ALA A 165 16.57 15.51 -13.52
N LEU A 166 16.53 14.38 -14.23
CA LEU A 166 17.56 13.97 -15.19
C LEU A 166 16.97 13.84 -16.59
N PRO A 167 17.04 14.90 -17.43
CA PRO A 167 16.54 14.86 -18.81
C PRO A 167 17.36 13.93 -19.72
N TYR A 168 18.57 13.56 -19.30
CA TYR A 168 19.44 12.63 -20.02
C TYR A 168 20.21 11.73 -19.05
N TYR A 169 20.33 10.45 -19.38
CA TYR A 169 21.20 9.50 -18.69
C TYR A 169 21.96 8.65 -19.70
N SER A 170 23.21 8.30 -19.36
CA SER A 170 24.00 7.40 -20.20
C SER A 170 23.55 5.96 -19.99
N LYS A 171 23.25 5.25 -21.08
CA LYS A 171 22.92 3.81 -21.07
C LYS A 171 24.07 2.94 -20.56
N GLU A 172 25.32 3.38 -20.71
CA GLU A 172 26.49 2.64 -20.23
C GLU A 172 26.54 2.56 -18.69
N LYS A 173 25.86 3.49 -18.00
CA LYS A 173 25.74 3.50 -16.54
C LYS A 173 24.53 2.70 -16.04
N ASP A 174 23.74 2.14 -16.96
CA ASP A 174 22.60 1.29 -16.63
C ASP A 174 23.07 -0.12 -16.27
N ILE A 175 23.02 -0.43 -14.98
CA ILE A 175 23.45 -1.73 -14.45
C ILE A 175 22.29 -2.74 -14.36
N THR A 176 21.08 -2.38 -14.81
CA THR A 176 19.85 -3.16 -14.57
C THR A 176 19.97 -4.60 -15.09
N ALA A 177 20.47 -4.78 -16.32
CA ALA A 177 20.63 -6.10 -16.92
C ALA A 177 21.63 -6.98 -16.16
N ALA A 178 22.75 -6.41 -15.74
CA ALA A 178 23.77 -7.13 -14.97
C ALA A 178 23.21 -7.62 -13.62
N ILE A 179 22.46 -6.77 -12.94
CA ILE A 179 21.79 -7.13 -11.68
C ILE A 179 20.74 -8.23 -11.91
N ALA A 180 19.92 -8.10 -12.96
CA ALA A 180 18.90 -9.09 -13.29
C ALA A 180 19.52 -10.49 -13.55
N GLU A 181 20.64 -10.55 -14.28
CA GLU A 181 21.38 -11.80 -14.47
C GLU A 181 21.90 -12.41 -13.18
N MET A 182 22.49 -11.59 -12.29
CA MET A 182 22.99 -12.06 -11.00
C MET A 182 21.88 -12.67 -10.15
N VAL A 183 20.73 -12.00 -10.09
CA VAL A 183 19.57 -12.46 -9.33
C VAL A 183 18.98 -13.73 -9.95
N ASN A 184 18.83 -13.78 -11.27
CA ASN A 184 18.32 -14.96 -11.95
C ASN A 184 19.19 -16.20 -11.68
N ARG A 185 20.52 -16.04 -11.66
CA ARG A 185 21.44 -17.14 -11.30
C ARG A 185 21.31 -17.54 -9.83
N ALA A 186 21.10 -16.58 -8.92
CA ALA A 186 20.92 -16.88 -7.51
C ALA A 186 19.58 -17.62 -7.24
N MET A 187 18.51 -17.22 -7.93
CA MET A 187 17.20 -17.85 -7.81
C MET A 187 17.19 -19.29 -8.35
N LEU A 188 17.85 -19.54 -9.49
CA LEU A 188 17.98 -20.90 -10.05
C LEU A 188 18.75 -21.87 -9.15
N LYS A 189 19.60 -21.39 -8.23
CA LYS A 189 20.32 -22.25 -7.27
C LYS A 189 19.48 -22.64 -6.06
N LYS A 190 18.34 -21.99 -5.86
CA LYS A 190 17.43 -22.24 -4.72
C LYS A 190 16.25 -23.13 -5.11
N GLU A 191 16.05 -23.34 -6.41
CA GLU A 191 15.11 -24.30 -6.99
C GLU A 191 15.79 -25.67 -7.11
#